data_AF-A0A0C5XGI5-F1
#
_entry.id   AF-A0A0C5XGI5-F1
#
_cell.length_a   1.000
_cell.length_b   1.000
_cell.length_c   1.000
_cell.angle_alpha   90.00
_cell.angle_beta   90.00
_cell.angle_gamma   90.00
#
_symmetry.space_group_name_H-M   'P 1'
#
loop_
_entity.id
_entity.type
_entity.pdbx_description
1 polymer ?
#
loop_
_entity_poly.entity_id
_entity_poly.type
_entity_poly.pdbx_seq_one_letter_code
_entity_poly.pdbx_strand_id
1 'polypeptide(L)'
;MIVAGFGFRHSASLASLESALEQAMGAMIAVDALATLDGKAGQLAPLARKLALPLMAVGVERLAEQPVATRSPASMAAHGTGSVAEATALAASGPKGRLLAPRAFSSDRLASCALAESPAS
;
A
#
# COMPACT_ATOMS: atom_id res chain seq x y z
N MET A 1 14.96 -1.33 1.44
CA MET A 1 13.86 -0.39 1.74
C MET A 1 12.57 -1.16 1.91
N ILE A 2 11.75 -0.83 2.89
CA ILE A 2 10.40 -1.40 3.09
C ILE A 2 9.35 -0.32 2.84
N VAL A 3 8.42 -0.57 1.92
CA VAL A 3 7.33 0.36 1.59
C VAL A 3 5.97 -0.24 1.93
N ALA A 4 5.14 0.54 2.61
CA ALA A 4 3.74 0.21 2.89
C ALA A 4 2.81 0.78 1.82
N GLY A 5 2.28 -0.08 0.95
CA GLY A 5 1.32 0.29 -0.10
C GLY A 5 -0.13 0.16 0.36
N PHE A 6 -0.96 1.15 0.03
CA PHE A 6 -2.34 1.24 0.49
C PHE A 6 -3.36 1.25 -0.65
N GLY A 7 -4.44 0.50 -0.44
CA GLY A 7 -5.68 0.61 -1.21
C GLY A 7 -6.88 0.76 -0.26
N PHE A 8 -7.76 1.73 -0.50
CA PHE A 8 -8.85 2.06 0.42
C PHE A 8 -10.04 2.77 -0.26
N ARG A 9 -11.21 2.65 0.38
CA ARG A 9 -12.44 3.32 -0.04
C ARG A 9 -12.38 4.82 0.29
N HIS A 10 -13.16 5.65 -0.41
CA HIS A 10 -13.25 7.09 -0.09
C HIS A 10 -13.75 7.38 1.33
N SER A 11 -14.50 6.47 1.92
CA SER A 11 -15.00 6.58 3.30
C SER A 11 -14.00 6.09 4.36
N ALA A 12 -12.80 5.62 3.97
CA ALA A 12 -11.81 5.17 4.93
C ALA A 12 -11.33 6.35 5.79
N SER A 13 -11.34 6.14 7.10
CA SER A 13 -10.87 7.13 8.07
C SER A 13 -9.36 7.00 8.28
N LEU A 14 -8.75 7.97 8.97
CA LEU A 14 -7.37 7.84 9.42
C LEU A 14 -7.18 6.57 10.29
N ALA A 15 -8.13 6.25 11.17
CA ALA A 15 -8.09 5.04 11.99
C ALA A 15 -8.17 3.75 11.13
N SER A 16 -8.90 3.77 10.02
CA SER A 16 -8.93 2.66 9.07
C SER A 16 -7.55 2.43 8.45
N LEU A 17 -6.84 3.50 8.08
CA LEU A 17 -5.50 3.43 7.50
C LEU A 17 -4.46 2.96 8.53
N GLU A 18 -4.52 3.47 9.76
CA GLU A 18 -3.67 3.05 10.89
C GLU A 18 -3.86 1.56 11.19
N SER A 19 -5.12 1.12 11.31
CA SER A 19 -5.46 -0.28 11.53
C SER A 19 -4.91 -1.18 10.41
N ALA A 20 -5.04 -0.78 9.13
CA ALA A 20 -4.49 -1.58 8.03
C ALA A 20 -2.96 -1.70 8.12
N LEU A 21 -2.27 -0.62 8.47
CA LEU A 21 -0.81 -0.61 8.62
C LEU A 21 -0.36 -1.51 9.77
N GLU A 22 -0.98 -1.38 10.95
CA GLU A 22 -0.70 -2.21 12.12
C GLU A 22 -0.87 -3.70 11.82
N GLN A 23 -1.96 -4.06 11.14
CA GLN A 23 -2.23 -5.43 10.73
C GLN A 23 -1.21 -5.96 9.71
N ALA A 24 -0.69 -5.10 8.82
CA ALA A 24 0.33 -5.48 7.85
C ALA A 24 1.73 -5.61 8.47
N MET A 25 2.07 -4.76 9.44
CA MET A 25 3.36 -4.80 10.13
C MET A 25 3.46 -5.99 11.09
N GLY A 26 2.38 -6.35 11.78
CA GLY A 26 2.44 -7.36 12.84
C GLY A 26 3.51 -6.97 13.88
N ALA A 27 4.50 -7.83 14.10
CA ALA A 27 5.63 -7.57 15.00
C ALA A 27 6.84 -6.84 14.33
N MET A 28 6.74 -6.46 13.05
CA MET A 28 7.84 -5.78 12.33
C MET A 28 7.98 -4.32 12.75
N ILE A 29 9.23 -3.83 12.75
CA ILE A 29 9.61 -2.65 13.55
C ILE A 29 9.70 -1.33 12.74
N ALA A 30 9.76 -1.33 11.40
CA ALA A 30 9.74 -0.07 10.65
C ALA A 30 9.36 -0.24 9.17
N VAL A 31 8.68 0.77 8.63
CA VAL A 31 8.52 1.00 7.19
C VAL A 31 9.20 2.31 6.84
N ASP A 32 9.83 2.39 5.67
CA ASP A 32 10.63 3.54 5.25
C ASP A 32 9.78 4.59 4.50
N ALA A 33 8.66 4.19 3.93
CA ALA A 33 7.73 5.06 3.20
C ALA A 33 6.33 4.46 3.13
N LEU A 34 5.34 5.33 2.86
CA LEU A 34 3.99 4.94 2.50
C LEU A 34 3.77 5.18 1.00
N ALA A 35 2.95 4.35 0.36
CA ALA A 35 2.58 4.49 -1.04
C ALA A 35 1.08 4.29 -1.26
N THR A 36 0.52 4.98 -2.24
CA THR A 36 -0.85 4.72 -2.74
C THR A 36 -1.00 5.29 -4.15
N LEU A 37 -2.17 5.14 -4.76
CA LEU A 37 -2.49 5.78 -6.03
C LEU A 37 -2.39 7.31 -5.92
N ASP A 38 -1.89 7.96 -6.96
CA ASP A 38 -1.79 9.42 -7.07
C ASP A 38 -3.07 10.17 -6.63
N GLY A 39 -4.24 9.79 -7.14
CA GLY A 39 -5.54 10.38 -6.80
C GLY A 39 -6.01 10.08 -5.36
N LYS A 40 -5.27 9.25 -4.62
CA LYS A 40 -5.53 8.88 -3.22
C LYS A 40 -4.50 9.45 -2.25
N ALA A 41 -3.40 10.02 -2.73
CA ALA A 41 -2.31 10.54 -1.91
C ALA A 41 -2.79 11.56 -0.85
N GLY A 42 -3.70 12.46 -1.22
CA GLY A 42 -4.27 13.46 -0.29
C GLY A 42 -4.98 12.84 0.92
N GLN A 43 -5.65 11.68 0.74
CA GLN A 43 -6.32 10.98 1.84
C GLN A 43 -5.34 10.20 2.74
N LEU A 44 -4.19 9.77 2.21
CA LEU A 44 -3.15 9.07 2.97
C LEU A 44 -2.15 10.03 3.65
N ALA A 45 -2.01 11.27 3.17
CA ALA A 45 -1.08 12.27 3.68
C ALA A 45 -1.17 12.55 5.19
N PRO A 46 -2.35 12.53 5.86
CA PRO A 46 -2.41 12.66 7.32
C PRO A 46 -1.66 11.56 8.06
N LEU A 47 -1.73 10.30 7.60
CA LEU A 47 -1.00 9.18 8.20
C LEU A 47 0.51 9.33 7.99
N ALA A 48 0.93 9.66 6.77
CA ALA A 48 2.34 9.89 6.45
C ALA A 48 2.96 10.98 7.34
N ARG A 49 2.24 12.11 7.53
CA ARG A 49 2.67 13.19 8.44
C ARG A 49 2.73 12.74 9.89
N LYS A 50 1.72 12.00 10.38
CA LYS A 50 1.70 11.47 11.75
C LYS A 50 2.91 10.58 12.04
N LEU A 51 3.32 9.77 11.07
CA LEU A 51 4.45 8.85 11.18
C LEU A 51 5.80 9.47 10.81
N ALA A 52 5.82 10.74 10.37
CA ALA A 52 7.00 11.40 9.81
C ALA A 52 7.66 10.61 8.66
N LEU A 53 6.84 9.97 7.81
CA LEU A 53 7.30 9.15 6.69
C LEU A 53 7.07 9.84 5.33
N PRO A 54 7.96 9.60 4.34
CA PRO A 54 7.70 9.93 2.95
C PRO A 54 6.40 9.29 2.43
N LEU A 55 5.68 10.04 1.59
CA LEU A 55 4.51 9.55 0.87
C LEU A 55 4.80 9.52 -0.64
N MET A 56 4.70 8.34 -1.23
CA MET A 56 4.91 8.08 -2.65
C MET A 56 3.57 7.95 -3.38
N ALA A 57 3.30 8.88 -4.29
CA ALA A 57 2.17 8.79 -5.21
C ALA A 57 2.54 7.93 -6.42
N VAL A 58 1.79 6.85 -6.66
CA VAL A 58 2.03 5.90 -7.76
C VAL A 58 0.94 6.09 -8.81
N GLY A 59 1.35 6.32 -10.06
CA GLY A 59 0.43 6.36 -11.20
C GLY A 59 -0.15 4.98 -11.52
N VAL A 60 -1.39 4.95 -12.01
CA VAL A 60 -2.12 3.71 -12.28
C VAL A 60 -1.43 2.83 -13.33
N GLU A 61 -0.72 3.45 -14.27
CA GLU A 61 0.04 2.78 -15.33
C GLU A 61 1.11 1.83 -14.79
N ARG A 62 1.62 2.10 -13.58
CA ARG A 62 2.66 1.29 -12.95
C ARG A 62 2.11 0.04 -12.26
N LEU A 63 0.79 -0.10 -12.10
CA LEU A 63 0.19 -1.17 -11.29
C LEU A 63 0.02 -2.50 -12.05
N ALA A 64 -0.27 -2.44 -13.34
CA ALA A 64 -0.62 -3.63 -14.15
C ALA A 64 0.56 -4.61 -14.28
N GLU A 65 1.78 -4.11 -14.24
CA GLU A 65 3.01 -4.91 -14.37
C GLU A 65 3.47 -5.54 -13.05
N GLN A 66 2.87 -5.16 -11.92
CA GLN A 66 3.34 -5.61 -10.61
C GLN A 66 2.88 -7.05 -10.32
N PRO A 67 3.79 -7.94 -9.87
CA PRO A 67 3.46 -9.31 -9.52
C PRO A 67 2.77 -9.39 -8.16
N VAL A 68 1.49 -8.99 -8.12
CA VAL A 68 0.65 -9.04 -6.92
C VAL A 68 0.26 -10.47 -6.55
N ALA A 69 0.08 -10.74 -5.26
CA ALA A 69 -0.26 -12.06 -4.73
C ALA A 69 -1.78 -12.27 -4.60
N THR A 70 -2.55 -11.20 -4.40
CA THR A 70 -4.00 -11.27 -4.19
C THR A 70 -4.80 -10.71 -5.36
N ARG A 71 -6.06 -11.14 -5.47
CA ARG A 71 -6.98 -10.72 -6.54
C ARG A 71 -8.25 -10.12 -5.96
N SER A 72 -8.59 -8.93 -6.43
CA SER A 72 -9.83 -8.22 -6.17
C SER A 72 -10.51 -7.89 -7.49
N PRO A 73 -11.75 -8.37 -7.71
CA PRO A 73 -12.51 -7.99 -8.90
C PRO A 73 -12.66 -6.47 -9.05
N ALA A 74 -12.87 -5.77 -7.94
CA ALA A 74 -12.99 -4.31 -7.93
C ALA A 74 -11.68 -3.62 -8.32
N SER A 75 -10.53 -4.07 -7.79
CA SER A 75 -9.23 -3.50 -8.18
C SER A 75 -8.89 -3.80 -9.64
N MET A 76 -9.21 -5.01 -10.12
CA MET A 76 -9.00 -5.37 -11.52
C MET A 76 -9.83 -4.49 -12.45
N ALA A 77 -11.13 -4.32 -12.15
CA ALA A 77 -12.03 -3.51 -12.96
C ALA A 77 -11.66 -2.03 -12.97
N ALA A 78 -11.23 -1.47 -11.82
CA ALA A 78 -10.93 -0.05 -11.71
C ALA A 78 -9.52 0.33 -12.16
N HIS A 79 -8.53 -0.56 -11.99
CA HIS A 79 -7.11 -0.20 -12.08
C HIS A 79 -6.25 -1.26 -12.79
N GLY A 80 -6.84 -2.31 -13.36
CA GLY A 80 -6.08 -3.33 -14.10
C GLY A 80 -5.13 -4.16 -13.25
N THR A 81 -5.28 -4.16 -11.91
CA THR A 81 -4.41 -4.90 -10.99
C THR A 81 -5.20 -5.74 -9.99
N GLY A 82 -4.64 -6.88 -9.59
CA GLY A 82 -5.25 -7.76 -8.59
C GLY A 82 -5.38 -7.09 -7.22
N SER A 83 -4.48 -6.16 -6.89
CA SER A 83 -4.46 -5.49 -5.60
C SER A 83 -3.73 -4.14 -5.69
N VAL A 84 -4.45 -3.05 -5.44
CA VAL A 84 -3.85 -1.71 -5.38
C VAL A 84 -2.80 -1.61 -4.27
N ALA A 85 -3.08 -2.16 -3.08
CA ALA A 85 -2.15 -2.12 -1.96
C ALA A 85 -0.81 -2.80 -2.29
N GLU A 86 -0.87 -4.00 -2.86
CA GLU A 86 0.33 -4.78 -3.22
C GLU A 86 1.08 -4.14 -4.39
N ALA A 87 0.37 -3.71 -5.43
CA ALA A 87 0.99 -3.10 -6.59
C ALA A 87 1.67 -1.77 -6.25
N THR A 88 1.03 -0.94 -5.43
CA THR A 88 1.64 0.34 -5.00
C THR A 88 2.86 0.12 -4.11
N ALA A 89 2.84 -0.88 -3.22
CA ALA A 89 4.01 -1.24 -2.42
C ALA A 89 5.19 -1.67 -3.30
N LEU A 90 4.96 -2.60 -4.23
CA LEU A 90 5.98 -3.11 -5.15
C LEU A 90 6.55 -2.01 -6.04
N ALA A 91 5.68 -1.25 -6.72
CA ALA A 91 6.09 -0.16 -7.60
C ALA A 91 6.91 0.90 -6.86
N ALA A 92 6.57 1.21 -5.61
CA ALA A 92 7.26 2.22 -4.81
C ALA A 92 8.56 1.71 -4.19
N SER A 93 8.66 0.41 -3.84
CA SER A 93 9.89 -0.18 -3.30
C SER A 93 11.07 -0.22 -4.29
N GLY A 94 10.78 -0.16 -5.59
CA GLY A 94 11.78 -0.12 -6.66
C GLY A 94 12.17 -1.50 -7.20
N PRO A 95 13.24 -1.58 -8.02
CA PRO A 95 13.66 -2.81 -8.66
C PRO A 95 13.91 -3.95 -7.67
N LYS A 96 13.54 -5.17 -8.05
CA LYS A 96 13.64 -6.37 -7.20
C LYS A 96 12.81 -6.30 -5.90
N GLY A 97 11.83 -5.41 -5.83
CA GLY A 97 10.83 -5.39 -4.78
C GLY A 97 10.06 -6.71 -4.70
N ARG A 98 9.83 -7.21 -3.49
CA ARG A 98 9.01 -8.40 -3.23
C ARG A 98 8.03 -8.14 -2.09
N LEU A 99 6.86 -8.75 -2.14
CA LEU A 99 5.90 -8.71 -1.04
C LEU A 99 6.41 -9.50 0.15
N LEU A 100 6.26 -8.96 1.36
CA LEU A 100 6.54 -9.67 2.61
C LEU A 100 5.45 -10.70 2.93
N ALA A 101 4.20 -10.36 2.61
CA ALA A 101 3.01 -11.17 2.82
C ALA A 101 1.88 -10.67 1.90
N PRO A 102 0.78 -11.45 1.73
CA PRO A 102 -0.46 -10.92 1.18
C PRO A 102 -0.95 -9.70 1.97
N ARG A 103 -1.69 -8.79 1.31
CA ARG A 103 -2.22 -7.59 1.98
C ARG A 103 -3.03 -7.92 3.24
N ALA A 104 -2.86 -7.11 4.26
CA ALA A 104 -3.73 -7.08 5.43
C ALA A 104 -4.90 -6.10 5.20
N PHE A 105 -5.97 -6.27 5.97
CA PHE A 105 -7.13 -5.39 5.95
C PHE A 105 -7.28 -4.69 7.30
N SER A 106 -7.77 -3.46 7.26
CA SER A 106 -8.25 -2.79 8.46
C SER A 106 -9.42 -3.55 9.10
N SER A 107 -9.63 -3.36 10.40
CA SER A 107 -10.71 -4.01 11.15
C SER A 107 -12.10 -3.71 10.57
N ASP A 108 -12.31 -2.49 10.06
CA ASP A 108 -13.54 -2.05 9.41
C ASP A 108 -13.64 -2.41 7.91
N ARG A 109 -12.59 -3.05 7.36
CA ARG A 109 -12.49 -3.48 5.96
C ARG A 109 -12.59 -2.34 4.94
N LEU A 110 -12.38 -1.09 5.37
CA LEU A 110 -12.37 0.08 4.49
C LEU A 110 -11.01 0.33 3.83
N ALA A 111 -9.94 -0.18 4.43
CA ALA A 111 -8.57 -0.07 3.94
C ALA A 111 -7.86 -1.43 3.89
N SER A 112 -6.82 -1.50 3.06
CA SER A 112 -5.89 -2.60 2.98
C SER A 112 -4.48 -2.07 2.81
N CYS A 113 -3.51 -2.75 3.40
CA CYS A 113 -2.09 -2.41 3.37
C CYS A 113 -1.28 -3.65 3.02
N ALA A 114 -0.27 -3.49 2.18
CA ALA A 114 0.72 -4.51 1.88
C ALA A 114 2.12 -3.95 2.05
N LEU A 115 3.06 -4.79 2.45
CA LEU A 115 4.45 -4.41 2.62
C LEU A 115 5.30 -5.04 1.53
N ALA A 116 6.14 -4.24 0.88
CA ALA A 116 7.14 -4.71 -0.05
C ALA A 116 8.53 -4.30 0.39
N GLU A 117 9.50 -5.20 0.24
CA GLU A 117 10.91 -4.93 0.51
C GLU A 117 11.74 -5.02 -0.76
N SER A 118 12.73 -4.14 -0.89
CA SER A 118 13.77 -4.19 -1.91
C SER A 118 15.16 -4.18 -1.24
N PRO A 119 16.16 -4.86 -1.84
CA PRO A 119 17.54 -4.78 -1.37
C PRO A 119 18.01 -3.32 -1.35
N ALA A 120 18.88 -2.96 -0.41
CA ALA A 120 19.66 -1.73 -0.55
C ALA A 120 20.48 -1.85 -1.85
N SER A 121 20.36 -0.83 -2.71
CA SER A 121 21.17 -0.74 -3.93
C SER A 121 22.61 -0.40 -3.59
#